data_AF-A0A7X5WVP9-F1
#
_entry.id   AF-A0A7X5WVP9-F1
#
_cell.length_a   1.000
_cell.length_b   1.000
_cell.length_c   1.000
_cell.angle_alpha   90.00
_cell.angle_beta   90.00
_cell.angle_gamma   90.00
#
_symmetry.space_group_name_H-M   'P 1'
#
loop_
_entity.id
_entity.type
_entity.pdbx_description
1 polymer ?
#
loop_
_entity_poly.entity_id
_entity_poly.type
_entity_poly.pdbx_seq_one_letter_code
_entity_poly.pdbx_strand_id
1 'polypeptide(L)'
;MTTSQPPPHAVVHEGVDGWTIDGSGDDPTLLADATALLDGELPDPRFADTGYLRWIYRDNPLGRAIERHQQVDASDGPRLVAHYANVPRRYRGPGGERSDGAWSLNAVVHRDHQRARHFSRIGVEIYEEAAERGWSFVVGVTNEKSTGAVVKYMGWRLAGPLPVRVIQPLGRGRKLHHAEVTDRWLDSTDFADFAATVD
;
A
#
# COMPACT_ATOMS: atom_id res chain seq x y z
N MET A 1 -11.13 -23.98 -22.30
CA MET A 1 -10.85 -23.15 -21.11
C MET A 1 -12.19 -22.76 -20.52
N THR A 2 -12.49 -23.24 -19.32
CA THR A 2 -13.68 -22.82 -18.59
C THR A 2 -13.35 -21.45 -18.01
N THR A 3 -13.96 -20.39 -18.52
CA THR A 3 -13.82 -19.04 -17.94
C THR A 3 -14.39 -19.07 -16.53
N SER A 4 -13.63 -18.65 -15.53
CA SER A 4 -14.14 -18.61 -14.16
C SER A 4 -15.15 -17.48 -14.09
N GLN A 5 -16.28 -17.72 -13.43
CA GLN A 5 -17.21 -16.63 -13.17
C GLN A 5 -16.64 -15.73 -12.08
N PRO A 6 -16.74 -14.39 -12.21
CA PRO A 6 -16.34 -13.47 -11.16
C PRO A 6 -17.14 -13.77 -9.88
N PRO A 7 -16.52 -13.64 -8.69
CA PRO A 7 -17.23 -13.82 -7.43
C PRO A 7 -18.35 -12.77 -7.25
N PRO A 8 -19.36 -13.02 -6.40
CA PRO A 8 -20.55 -12.15 -6.28
C PRO A 8 -20.28 -10.68 -5.93
N HIS A 9 -19.11 -10.37 -5.33
CA HIS A 9 -18.71 -9.02 -4.93
C HIS A 9 -17.62 -8.42 -5.83
N ALA A 10 -17.27 -9.10 -6.92
CA ALA A 10 -16.32 -8.57 -7.88
C ALA A 10 -16.95 -7.49 -8.76
N VAL A 11 -16.13 -6.53 -9.17
CA VAL A 11 -16.52 -5.50 -10.13
C VAL A 11 -15.88 -5.82 -11.47
N VAL A 12 -16.70 -6.02 -12.50
CA VAL A 12 -16.22 -6.17 -13.88
C VAL A 12 -16.23 -4.79 -14.55
N HIS A 13 -15.14 -4.46 -15.23
CA HIS A 13 -15.00 -3.18 -15.90
C HIS A 13 -14.94 -3.34 -17.41
N GLU A 14 -15.74 -2.55 -18.12
CA GLU A 14 -15.67 -2.49 -19.58
C GLU A 14 -14.25 -2.12 -20.04
N GLY A 15 -13.72 -2.91 -20.99
CA GLY A 15 -12.40 -2.69 -21.59
C GLY A 15 -11.20 -3.01 -20.70
N VAL A 16 -11.40 -3.73 -19.59
CA VAL A 16 -10.34 -4.22 -18.70
C VAL A 16 -10.56 -5.71 -18.48
N ASP A 17 -9.51 -6.51 -18.68
CA ASP A 17 -9.61 -7.96 -18.54
C ASP A 17 -9.81 -8.37 -17.07
N GLY A 18 -10.67 -9.36 -16.84
CA GLY A 18 -11.00 -9.90 -15.52
C GLY A 18 -11.89 -9.01 -14.64
N TRP A 19 -11.68 -9.04 -13.33
CA TRP A 19 -12.49 -8.33 -12.34
C TRP A 19 -11.68 -7.78 -11.16
N THR A 20 -12.18 -6.72 -10.55
CA THR A 20 -11.65 -6.15 -9.31
C THR A 20 -12.32 -6.79 -8.10
N ILE A 21 -11.55 -7.10 -7.05
CA ILE A 21 -12.06 -7.47 -5.73
C ILE A 21 -11.52 -6.53 -4.65
N ASP A 22 -12.23 -6.44 -3.53
CA ASP A 22 -11.72 -5.82 -2.31
C ASP A 22 -10.59 -6.69 -1.73
N GLY A 23 -9.37 -6.12 -1.74
CA GLY A 23 -8.19 -6.80 -1.20
C GLY A 23 -8.09 -6.71 0.32
N SER A 24 -8.94 -5.90 0.97
CA SER A 24 -8.88 -5.62 2.40
C SER A 24 -9.48 -6.72 3.29
N GLY A 25 -10.05 -7.78 2.70
CA GLY A 25 -10.66 -8.90 3.43
C GLY A 25 -9.70 -9.66 4.37
N ASP A 26 -10.28 -10.49 5.24
CA ASP A 26 -9.57 -11.34 6.21
C ASP A 26 -9.15 -12.71 5.64
N ASP A 27 -9.49 -13.00 4.38
CA ASP A 27 -9.02 -14.21 3.73
C ASP A 27 -7.48 -14.20 3.64
N PRO A 28 -6.78 -15.17 4.26
CA PRO A 28 -5.32 -15.19 4.27
C PRO A 28 -4.70 -15.32 2.87
N THR A 29 -5.45 -15.82 1.88
CA THR A 29 -4.99 -15.91 0.49
C THR A 29 -4.80 -14.54 -0.16
N LEU A 30 -5.57 -13.52 0.24
CA LEU A 30 -5.45 -12.16 -0.31
C LEU A 30 -4.08 -11.56 -0.04
N LEU A 31 -3.60 -11.68 1.21
CA LEU A 31 -2.27 -11.20 1.57
C LEU A 31 -1.17 -12.06 0.95
N ALA A 32 -1.37 -13.38 0.89
CA ALA A 32 -0.40 -14.29 0.27
C ALA A 32 -0.20 -13.98 -1.21
N ASP A 33 -1.29 -13.80 -1.97
CA ASP A 33 -1.27 -13.47 -3.39
C ASP A 33 -0.65 -12.09 -3.63
N ALA A 34 -0.99 -11.09 -2.82
CA ALA A 34 -0.41 -9.76 -2.90
C ALA A 34 1.10 -9.78 -2.60
N THR A 35 1.54 -10.51 -1.57
CA THR A 35 2.96 -10.73 -1.27
C THR A 35 3.67 -11.38 -2.44
N ALA A 36 3.12 -12.45 -3.01
CA ALA A 36 3.74 -13.16 -4.13
C ALA A 36 3.86 -12.27 -5.39
N LEU A 37 2.82 -11.49 -5.70
CA LEU A 37 2.85 -10.54 -6.82
C LEU A 37 3.90 -9.44 -6.59
N LEU A 38 3.95 -8.87 -5.39
CA LEU A 38 4.90 -7.82 -5.05
C LEU A 38 6.35 -8.32 -5.07
N ASP A 39 6.63 -9.49 -4.52
CA ASP A 39 7.97 -10.09 -4.58
C ASP A 39 8.41 -10.38 -6.02
N GLY A 40 7.51 -10.89 -6.86
CA GLY A 40 7.82 -11.22 -8.26
C GLY A 40 8.07 -10.00 -9.17
N GLU A 41 7.44 -8.87 -8.88
CA GLU A 41 7.52 -7.65 -9.71
C GLU A 41 8.39 -6.54 -9.10
N LEU A 42 8.55 -6.53 -7.78
CA LEU A 42 9.36 -5.59 -7.00
C LEU A 42 10.19 -6.34 -5.94
N PRO A 43 11.14 -7.21 -6.34
CA PRO A 43 11.88 -8.06 -5.39
C PRO A 43 12.57 -7.24 -4.31
N ASP A 44 12.18 -7.46 -3.06
CA ASP A 44 12.71 -6.78 -1.89
C ASP A 44 12.52 -7.70 -0.67
N PRO A 45 13.52 -7.83 0.23
CA PRO A 45 13.43 -8.71 1.40
C PRO A 45 12.18 -8.50 2.27
N ARG A 46 11.55 -7.31 2.21
CA ARG A 46 10.29 -7.05 2.94
C ARG A 46 9.12 -7.90 2.45
N PHE A 47 9.16 -8.43 1.23
CA PHE A 47 8.09 -9.26 0.66
C PHE A 47 8.39 -10.77 0.74
N ALA A 48 9.37 -11.17 1.57
CA ALA A 48 9.71 -12.58 1.76
C ALA A 48 8.58 -13.43 2.38
N ASP A 49 7.68 -12.78 3.13
CA ASP A 49 6.48 -13.40 3.70
C ASP A 49 5.33 -12.37 3.85
N THR A 50 4.20 -12.80 4.41
CA THR A 50 3.02 -11.94 4.61
C THR A 50 3.16 -10.96 5.77
N GLY A 51 4.21 -11.06 6.59
CA GLY A 51 4.39 -10.30 7.83
C GLY A 51 4.43 -8.80 7.59
N TYR A 52 5.17 -8.34 6.58
CA TYR A 52 5.23 -6.92 6.22
C TYR A 52 3.87 -6.37 5.79
N LEU A 53 3.18 -7.07 4.87
CA LEU A 53 1.87 -6.62 4.38
C LEU A 53 0.81 -6.68 5.48
N ARG A 54 0.81 -7.72 6.32
CA ARG A 54 -0.09 -7.81 7.47
C ARG A 54 0.11 -6.61 8.40
N TRP A 55 1.35 -6.31 8.76
CA TRP A 55 1.65 -5.19 9.64
C TRP A 55 1.16 -3.86 9.06
N ILE A 56 1.47 -3.59 7.80
CA ILE A 56 1.17 -2.28 7.20
C ILE A 56 -0.29 -2.12 6.75
N TYR A 57 -1.00 -3.21 6.42
CA TYR A 57 -2.36 -3.17 5.88
C TYR A 57 -3.45 -3.57 6.87
N ARG A 58 -3.15 -4.43 7.84
CA ARG A 58 -4.14 -4.97 8.80
C ARG A 58 -3.90 -4.40 10.19
N ASP A 59 -2.65 -4.39 10.64
CA ASP A 59 -2.28 -4.05 12.02
C ASP A 59 -1.79 -2.60 12.18
N ASN A 60 -1.97 -1.77 11.16
CA ASN A 60 -1.55 -0.38 11.23
C ASN A 60 -2.35 0.36 12.32
N PRO A 61 -1.69 1.06 13.25
CA PRO A 61 -2.33 1.70 14.40
C PRO A 61 -3.32 2.82 14.01
N LEU A 62 -3.25 3.33 12.78
CA LEU A 62 -4.19 4.32 12.23
C LEU A 62 -5.36 3.68 11.49
N GLY A 63 -5.48 2.35 11.53
CA GLY A 63 -6.52 1.58 10.89
C GLY A 63 -6.03 0.83 9.66
N ARG A 64 -6.96 0.10 9.05
CA ARG A 64 -6.68 -0.79 7.91
C ARG A 64 -6.45 -0.01 6.62
N ALA A 65 -5.58 -0.55 5.77
CA ALA A 65 -5.42 -0.05 4.40
C ALA A 65 -6.69 -0.30 3.57
N ILE A 66 -6.89 0.54 2.56
CA ILE A 66 -7.84 0.30 1.48
C ILE A 66 -7.07 -0.36 0.35
N GLU A 67 -7.53 -1.52 -0.11
CA GLU A 67 -6.85 -2.33 -1.10
C GLU A 67 -7.81 -2.76 -2.21
N ARG A 68 -7.28 -2.80 -3.43
CA ARG A 68 -7.98 -3.37 -4.58
C ARG A 68 -7.06 -4.28 -5.37
N HIS A 69 -7.62 -5.41 -5.75
CA HIS A 69 -6.95 -6.48 -6.46
C HIS A 69 -7.62 -6.69 -7.80
N GLN A 70 -6.87 -6.67 -8.89
CA GLN A 70 -7.36 -7.14 -10.18
C GLN A 70 -7.00 -8.61 -10.36
N GLN A 71 -8.02 -9.44 -10.59
CA GLN A 71 -7.83 -10.83 -11.00
C GLN A 71 -8.21 -11.03 -12.46
N VAL A 72 -7.55 -11.99 -13.11
CA VAL A 72 -7.90 -12.48 -14.46
C VAL A 72 -8.03 -14.00 -14.44
N ASP A 73 -8.73 -14.54 -15.43
CA ASP A 73 -8.79 -15.99 -15.64
C ASP A 73 -7.42 -16.55 -16.05
N ALA A 74 -7.00 -17.64 -15.41
CA ALA A 74 -5.85 -18.45 -15.82
C ALA A 74 -6.21 -19.94 -15.87
N SER A 75 -5.31 -20.76 -16.41
CA SER A 75 -5.52 -22.20 -16.60
C SER A 75 -5.83 -22.95 -15.30
N ASP A 76 -5.26 -22.48 -14.19
CA ASP A 76 -5.34 -23.12 -12.88
C ASP A 76 -6.22 -22.33 -11.89
N GLY A 77 -7.08 -21.43 -12.41
CA GLY A 77 -7.98 -20.58 -11.64
C GLY A 77 -7.64 -19.08 -11.73
N PRO A 78 -8.36 -18.22 -11.00
CA PRO A 78 -8.12 -16.79 -11.00
C PRO A 78 -6.70 -16.44 -10.56
N ARG A 79 -6.07 -15.51 -11.26
CA ARG A 79 -4.73 -15.00 -10.95
C ARG A 79 -4.77 -13.53 -10.61
N LEU A 80 -4.16 -13.13 -9.49
CA LEU A 80 -3.91 -11.73 -9.16
C LEU A 80 -2.88 -11.13 -10.14
N VAL A 81 -3.27 -10.08 -10.86
CA VAL A 81 -2.41 -9.40 -11.86
C VAL A 81 -2.19 -7.92 -11.57
N ALA A 82 -2.95 -7.32 -10.66
CA ALA A 82 -2.65 -5.99 -10.15
C ALA A 82 -3.04 -5.86 -8.69
N HIS A 83 -2.24 -5.12 -7.93
CA HIS A 83 -2.48 -4.78 -6.53
C HIS A 83 -2.17 -3.30 -6.32
N TYR A 84 -2.98 -2.64 -5.49
CA TYR A 84 -2.70 -1.30 -5.02
C TYR A 84 -3.32 -1.08 -3.63
N ALA A 85 -2.59 -0.39 -2.75
CA ALA A 85 -3.00 -0.11 -1.38
C ALA A 85 -2.81 1.37 -1.01
N ASN A 86 -3.79 1.94 -0.34
CA ASN A 86 -3.69 3.21 0.36
C ASN A 86 -3.76 2.99 1.87
N VAL A 87 -2.68 3.36 2.56
CA VAL A 87 -2.49 3.12 4.00
C VAL A 87 -2.86 4.39 4.77
N PRO A 88 -3.69 4.34 5.82
CA PRO A 88 -4.11 5.55 6.54
C PRO A 88 -2.94 6.27 7.18
N ARG A 89 -2.97 7.60 7.11
CA ARG A 89 -2.01 8.52 7.73
C ARG A 89 -2.70 9.77 8.24
N ARG A 90 -2.15 10.33 9.32
CA ARG A 90 -2.55 11.64 9.84
C ARG A 90 -1.46 12.66 9.53
N TYR A 91 -1.85 13.76 8.93
CA TYR A 91 -0.98 14.86 8.57
C TYR A 91 -1.31 16.09 9.41
N ARG A 92 -0.28 16.91 9.64
CA ARG A 92 -0.43 18.21 10.29
C ARG A 92 -0.05 19.30 9.30
N GLY A 93 -0.98 20.21 9.05
CA GLY A 93 -0.74 21.35 8.18
C GLY A 93 0.00 22.48 8.89
N PRO A 94 0.36 23.56 8.15
CA PRO A 94 1.17 24.65 8.68
C PRO A 94 0.53 25.42 9.84
N GLY A 95 -0.81 25.46 9.90
CA GLY A 95 -1.57 26.09 10.98
C GLY A 95 -1.84 25.18 12.17
N GLY A 96 -1.33 23.95 12.16
CA GLY A 96 -1.55 22.95 13.22
C GLY A 96 -2.81 22.10 13.03
N GLU A 97 -3.60 22.35 11.98
CA GLU A 97 -4.75 21.54 11.59
C GLU A 97 -4.33 20.09 11.31
N ARG A 98 -5.17 19.15 11.73
CA ARG A 98 -4.95 17.73 11.51
C ARG A 98 -5.88 17.26 10.40
N SER A 99 -5.35 16.50 9.45
CA SER A 99 -6.12 15.90 8.37
C SER A 99 -5.75 14.43 8.24
N ASP A 100 -6.77 13.59 8.15
CA ASP A 100 -6.59 12.19 7.80
C ASP A 100 -6.49 12.10 6.27
N GLY A 101 -5.53 11.30 5.82
CA GLY A 101 -5.25 11.05 4.42
C GLY A 101 -4.65 9.67 4.26
N ALA A 102 -4.06 9.40 3.11
CA ALA A 102 -3.45 8.12 2.82
C ALA A 102 -2.03 8.26 2.29
N TRP A 103 -1.22 7.25 2.60
CA TRP A 103 0.01 6.97 1.89
C TRP A 103 -0.25 5.88 0.86
N SER A 104 -0.13 6.25 -0.40
CA SER A 104 -0.16 5.34 -1.55
C SER A 104 1.12 4.49 -1.57
N LEU A 105 0.96 3.17 -1.46
CA LEU A 105 2.06 2.23 -1.44
C LEU A 105 1.80 1.01 -2.34
N ASN A 106 2.89 0.35 -2.73
CA ASN A 106 2.89 -0.98 -3.32
C ASN A 106 2.00 -1.14 -4.56
N ALA A 107 1.81 -0.08 -5.35
CA ALA A 107 1.11 -0.18 -6.63
C ALA A 107 1.92 -1.04 -7.62
N VAL A 108 1.34 -2.15 -8.07
CA VAL A 108 2.01 -3.08 -8.98
C VAL A 108 1.02 -3.70 -9.97
N VAL A 109 1.49 -3.92 -11.19
CA VAL A 109 0.79 -4.67 -12.24
C VAL A 109 1.78 -5.69 -12.79
N HIS A 110 1.38 -6.96 -12.83
CA HIS A 110 2.15 -8.05 -13.40
C HIS A 110 2.64 -7.68 -14.80
N ARG A 111 3.91 -7.96 -15.12
CA ARG A 111 4.56 -7.51 -16.36
C ARG A 111 3.79 -7.86 -17.64
N ASP A 112 3.14 -9.02 -17.66
CA ASP A 112 2.38 -9.52 -18.81
C ASP A 112 0.99 -8.89 -18.95
N HIS A 113 0.54 -8.13 -17.94
CA HIS A 113 -0.77 -7.46 -17.90
C HIS A 113 -0.63 -5.92 -17.83
N GLN A 114 0.56 -5.39 -18.16
CA GLN A 114 0.79 -3.94 -18.17
C GLN A 114 0.07 -3.26 -19.34
N ARG A 115 -0.13 -1.94 -19.23
CA ARG A 115 -0.82 -1.09 -20.23
C ARG A 115 -2.29 -1.46 -20.50
N ALA A 116 -2.88 -2.30 -19.66
CA ALA A 116 -4.28 -2.72 -19.72
C ALA A 116 -5.20 -1.97 -18.72
N ARG A 117 -4.82 -0.76 -18.30
CA ARG A 117 -5.58 0.13 -17.39
C ARG A 117 -5.91 -0.39 -15.98
N HIS A 118 -5.46 -1.60 -15.61
CA HIS A 118 -5.67 -2.18 -14.28
C HIS A 118 -5.34 -1.20 -13.14
N PHE A 119 -4.14 -0.61 -13.14
CA PHE A 119 -3.70 0.30 -12.07
C PHE A 119 -4.60 1.54 -11.91
N SER A 120 -4.91 2.24 -13.01
CA SER A 120 -5.78 3.41 -12.95
C SER A 120 -7.18 3.07 -12.47
N ARG A 121 -7.68 1.87 -12.80
CA ARG A 121 -9.02 1.44 -12.40
C ARG A 121 -9.10 1.20 -10.90
N ILE A 122 -8.26 0.28 -10.40
CA ILE A 122 -8.25 -0.07 -8.98
C ILE A 122 -7.94 1.14 -8.10
N GLY A 123 -7.09 2.06 -8.57
CA GLY A 123 -6.79 3.28 -7.83
C GLY A 123 -7.96 4.27 -7.74
N VAL A 124 -8.82 4.38 -8.75
CA VAL A 124 -10.02 5.23 -8.66
C VAL A 124 -10.99 4.69 -7.62
N GLU A 125 -11.23 3.38 -7.60
CA GLU A 125 -12.08 2.76 -6.57
C GLU A 125 -11.52 2.95 -5.14
N ILE A 126 -10.21 2.83 -4.98
CA ILE A 126 -9.55 3.10 -3.70
C ILE A 126 -9.79 4.55 -3.27
N TYR A 127 -9.76 5.52 -4.19
CA TYR A 127 -9.97 6.93 -3.87
C TYR A 127 -11.43 7.25 -3.56
N GLU A 128 -12.37 6.60 -4.24
CA GLU A 128 -13.79 6.70 -3.93
C GLU A 128 -14.06 6.21 -2.51
N GLU A 129 -13.58 5.02 -2.13
CA GLU A 129 -13.72 4.51 -0.77
C GLU A 129 -12.98 5.39 0.27
N ALA A 130 -11.79 5.90 -0.08
CA ALA A 130 -11.06 6.81 0.81
C ALA A 130 -11.85 8.10 1.08
N ALA A 131 -12.49 8.66 0.05
CA ALA A 131 -13.32 9.86 0.18
C ALA A 131 -14.57 9.57 1.03
N GLU A 132 -15.21 8.41 0.85
CA GLU A 132 -16.33 7.96 1.69
C GLU A 132 -15.94 7.80 3.16
N ARG A 133 -14.70 7.39 3.43
CA ARG A 133 -14.12 7.32 4.80
C ARG A 133 -13.66 8.69 5.33
N GLY A 134 -13.83 9.77 4.57
CA GLY A 134 -13.46 11.13 4.97
C GLY A 134 -11.97 11.46 4.84
N TRP A 135 -11.20 10.64 4.10
CA TRP A 135 -9.78 10.94 3.87
C TRP A 135 -9.64 12.10 2.88
N SER A 136 -8.87 13.10 3.26
CA SER A 136 -8.82 14.38 2.55
C SER A 136 -7.90 14.37 1.32
N PHE A 137 -6.88 13.50 1.31
CA PHE A 137 -5.93 13.38 0.21
C PHE A 137 -5.10 12.10 0.27
N VAL A 138 -4.41 11.81 -0.83
CA VAL A 138 -3.43 10.72 -0.96
C VAL A 138 -2.07 11.33 -1.32
N VAL A 139 -1.02 10.85 -0.66
CA VAL A 139 0.38 11.17 -0.99
C VAL A 139 1.08 9.90 -1.43
N GLY A 140 1.92 9.98 -2.46
CA GLY A 140 2.77 8.87 -2.86
C GLY A 140 3.98 9.32 -3.65
N VAL A 141 4.95 8.41 -3.77
CA VAL A 141 6.11 8.56 -4.63
C VAL A 141 5.95 7.59 -5.78
N THR A 142 5.77 8.14 -6.98
CA THR A 142 5.64 7.34 -8.20
C THR A 142 7.01 7.07 -8.81
N ASN A 143 7.13 5.96 -9.52
CA ASN A 143 8.26 5.76 -10.42
C ASN A 143 8.02 6.55 -11.72
N GLU A 144 9.05 6.70 -12.53
CA GLU A 144 8.99 7.45 -13.79
C GLU A 144 7.86 6.96 -14.72
N LYS A 145 7.63 5.63 -14.76
CA LYS A 145 6.62 5.01 -15.63
C LYS A 145 5.19 5.34 -15.20
N SER A 146 4.91 5.46 -13.90
CA SER A 146 3.55 5.71 -13.39
C SER A 146 3.22 7.18 -13.22
N THR A 147 4.20 8.08 -13.09
CA THR A 147 3.97 9.54 -12.90
C THR A 147 3.02 10.13 -13.95
N GLY A 148 3.26 9.85 -15.23
CA GLY A 148 2.41 10.38 -16.30
C GLY A 148 0.97 9.87 -16.22
N ALA A 149 0.78 8.61 -15.83
CA ALA A 149 -0.54 8.00 -15.71
C ALA A 149 -1.33 8.57 -14.53
N VAL A 150 -0.71 8.71 -13.35
CA VAL A 150 -1.40 9.21 -12.15
C VAL A 150 -1.82 10.67 -12.30
N VAL A 151 -0.98 11.50 -12.94
CA VAL A 151 -1.31 12.92 -13.18
C VAL A 151 -2.43 13.03 -14.21
N LYS A 152 -2.34 12.29 -15.32
CA LYS A 152 -3.30 12.42 -16.42
C LYS A 152 -4.65 11.78 -16.14
N TYR A 153 -4.69 10.63 -15.47
CA TYR A 153 -5.90 9.80 -15.37
C TYR A 153 -6.44 9.67 -13.96
N MET A 154 -5.68 10.04 -12.92
CA MET A 154 -6.05 9.78 -11.54
C MET A 154 -6.10 11.06 -10.68
N GLY A 155 -5.99 12.23 -11.31
CA GLY A 155 -6.16 13.53 -10.66
C GLY A 155 -4.98 13.96 -9.77
N TRP A 156 -3.81 13.33 -9.90
CA TRP A 156 -2.67 13.67 -9.05
C TRP A 156 -2.08 15.03 -9.41
N ARG A 157 -1.71 15.79 -8.39
CA ARG A 157 -0.87 17.00 -8.53
C ARG A 157 0.59 16.62 -8.30
N LEU A 158 1.43 16.83 -9.32
CA LEU A 158 2.86 16.64 -9.18
C LEU A 158 3.48 17.78 -8.34
N ALA A 159 3.89 17.47 -7.12
CA ALA A 159 4.61 18.42 -6.26
C ALA A 159 6.05 18.66 -6.74
N GLY A 160 6.69 17.62 -7.30
CA GLY A 160 8.04 17.66 -7.83
C GLY A 160 8.75 16.31 -7.71
N PRO A 161 9.95 16.16 -8.28
CA PRO A 161 10.77 14.97 -8.06
C PRO A 161 11.24 14.90 -6.61
N LEU A 162 11.30 13.70 -6.03
CA LEU A 162 11.90 13.50 -4.71
C LEU A 162 13.44 13.62 -4.84
N PRO A 163 14.09 14.61 -4.19
CA PRO A 163 15.52 14.78 -4.31
C PRO A 163 16.25 13.65 -3.58
N VAL A 164 17.04 12.86 -4.33
CA VAL A 164 17.95 11.88 -3.74
C VAL A 164 19.17 12.62 -3.20
N ARG A 165 19.40 12.56 -1.89
CA ARG A 165 20.58 13.14 -1.25
C ARG A 165 21.46 12.02 -0.72
N VAL A 166 22.73 12.02 -1.10
CA VAL A 166 23.74 11.18 -0.45
C VAL A 166 24.21 11.92 0.79
N ILE A 167 23.86 11.39 1.95
CA ILE A 167 24.37 11.88 3.23
C ILE A 167 25.61 11.05 3.54
N GLN A 168 26.80 11.64 3.45
CA GLN A 168 27.98 11.01 4.03
C GLN A 168 27.80 10.94 5.54
N PRO A 169 27.95 9.76 6.17
CA PRO A 169 27.91 9.63 7.62
C PRO A 169 29.15 10.31 8.21
N LEU A 170 29.07 11.62 8.42
CA LEU A 170 30.11 12.38 9.11
C LEU A 170 29.95 12.14 10.63
N GLY A 171 30.72 11.18 11.16
CA GLY A 171 31.22 11.12 12.54
C GLY A 171 30.24 11.29 13.73
N ARG A 172 30.10 10.20 14.51
CA ARG A 172 29.54 10.10 15.89
C ARG A 172 28.14 10.67 16.08
N GLY A 173 27.16 10.01 15.46
CA GLY A 173 25.78 10.08 15.96
C GLY A 173 25.71 9.68 17.44
N ARG A 174 24.73 10.21 18.17
CA ARG A 174 24.37 9.73 19.51
C ARG A 174 24.25 8.19 19.46
N LYS A 175 24.68 7.50 20.52
CA LYS A 175 24.44 6.06 20.65
C LYS A 175 22.94 5.81 20.45
N LEU A 176 22.58 5.21 19.32
CA LEU A 176 21.24 4.68 19.08
C LEU A 176 21.16 3.34 19.80
N HIS A 177 20.18 3.22 20.68
CA HIS A 177 19.84 1.94 21.29
C HIS A 177 18.63 1.38 20.53
N HIS A 178 18.77 0.17 20.01
CA HIS A 178 17.66 -0.59 19.46
C HIS A 178 17.30 -1.68 20.46
N ALA A 179 16.04 -1.75 20.85
CA ALA A 179 15.50 -2.83 21.66
C ALA A 179 14.41 -3.54 20.86
N GLU A 180 14.38 -4.86 20.95
CA GLU A 180 13.25 -5.64 20.44
C GLU A 180 12.03 -5.37 21.33
N VAL A 181 10.89 -5.05 20.72
CA VAL A 181 9.64 -4.83 21.46
C VAL A 181 9.05 -6.19 21.82
N THR A 182 9.35 -6.63 23.03
CA THR A 182 8.83 -7.86 23.64
C THR A 182 7.98 -7.51 24.85
N ASP A 183 7.13 -8.43 25.32
CA ASP A 183 6.34 -8.24 26.55
C ASP A 183 7.25 -7.86 27.73
N ARG A 184 8.39 -8.54 27.84
CA ARG A 184 9.42 -8.23 28.86
C ARG A 184 9.97 -6.81 28.73
N TRP A 185 10.14 -6.29 27.52
CA TRP A 185 10.62 -4.93 27.32
C TRP A 185 9.54 -3.90 27.64
N LEU A 186 8.28 -4.16 27.26
CA LEU A 186 7.14 -3.30 27.60
C LEU A 186 6.92 -3.21 29.13
N ASP A 187 7.25 -4.25 29.88
CA ASP A 187 7.21 -4.26 31.35
C ASP A 187 8.48 -3.69 32.02
N SER A 188 9.45 -3.19 31.25
CA SER A 188 10.74 -2.73 31.76
C SER A 188 10.76 -1.25 32.13
N THR A 189 11.71 -0.87 32.99
CA THR A 189 12.01 0.54 33.30
C THR A 189 12.49 1.30 32.07
N ASP A 190 13.19 0.63 31.14
CA ASP A 190 13.68 1.25 29.91
C ASP A 190 12.51 1.72 29.02
N PHE A 191 11.41 0.94 28.98
CA PHE A 191 10.20 1.37 28.27
C PHE A 191 9.48 2.49 29.00
N ALA A 192 9.37 2.43 30.33
CA ALA A 192 8.75 3.51 31.12
C ALA A 192 9.48 4.86 30.91
N ASP A 193 10.81 4.83 30.91
CA ASP A 193 11.66 5.99 30.62
C ASP A 193 11.47 6.50 29.19
N PHE A 194 11.40 5.59 28.21
CA PHE A 194 11.11 5.95 26.82
C PHE A 194 9.72 6.58 26.67
N ALA A 195 8.67 5.95 27.21
CA ALA A 195 7.29 6.41 27.10
C ALA A 195 7.09 7.81 27.70
N ALA A 196 7.81 8.14 28.78
CA ALA A 196 7.80 9.47 29.38
C ALA A 196 8.36 10.59 28.47
N THR A 197 9.05 10.23 27.37
CA THR A 197 9.59 11.18 26.39
C THR A 197 8.68 11.42 25.18
N VAL A 198 7.59 10.66 25.06
CA VAL A 198 6.65 10.74 23.94
C VAL A 198 5.38 11.44 24.40
N ASP A 199 5.06 12.60 23.81
CA ASP A 199 3.82 13.36 24.03
C ASP A 199 2.57 12.65 23.45
#